data_AF-A0A661M4L2-F1
#
_entry.id   AF-A0A661M4L2-F1
#
_cell.length_a   1.000
_cell.length_b   1.000
_cell.length_c   1.000
_cell.angle_alpha   90.00
_cell.angle_beta   90.00
_cell.angle_gamma   90.00
#
_symmetry.space_group_name_H-M   'P 1'
#
loop_
_entity.id
_entity.type
_entity.pdbx_description
1 polymer ?
#
loop_
_entity_poly.entity_id
_entity_poly.type
_entity_poly.pdbx_seq_one_letter_code
_entity_poly.pdbx_strand_id
1 'polypeptide(L)'
;MKRSLQVVHDSGEPPVGASRTVAIEGRRVSIADTNDGGPSLRFLELLVEAGAARVEPEDDTKTDMRVVIRGTPQTPQARLRAEVMEEAADVVLGSARPAFARLFASACARWVNS
;
A
#
# COMPACT_ATOMS: atom_id res chain seq x y z
N MET A 1 -32.37 -23.87 0.97
CA MET A 1 -32.41 -22.88 2.07
C MET A 1 -31.27 -21.88 1.86
N LYS A 2 -31.57 -20.65 1.40
CA LYS A 2 -30.56 -19.61 1.20
C LYS A 2 -30.28 -18.95 2.56
N ARG A 3 -29.12 -19.23 3.16
CA ARG A 3 -28.64 -18.49 4.33
C ARG A 3 -28.03 -17.18 3.84
N SER A 4 -28.81 -16.11 3.85
CA SER A 4 -28.31 -14.75 3.64
C SER A 4 -27.54 -14.33 4.89
N LEU A 5 -26.24 -14.12 4.78
CA LEU A 5 -25.45 -13.50 5.85
C LEU A 5 -25.95 -12.05 6.03
N GLN A 6 -26.50 -11.74 7.20
CA GLN A 6 -26.75 -10.36 7.59
C GLN A 6 -25.41 -9.67 7.77
N VAL A 7 -25.08 -8.75 6.87
CA VAL A 7 -23.96 -7.82 7.04
C VAL A 7 -24.40 -6.82 8.10
N VAL A 8 -23.98 -7.08 9.34
CA VAL A 8 -24.06 -6.09 10.41
C VAL A 8 -23.07 -4.99 10.05
N HIS A 9 -23.58 -3.82 9.68
CA HIS A 9 -22.80 -2.59 9.59
C HIS A 9 -22.47 -2.15 11.02
N ASP A 10 -21.36 -2.63 11.55
CA ASP A 10 -20.73 -2.06 12.74
C ASP A 10 -19.82 -0.92 12.27
N SER A 11 -20.32 0.31 12.38
CA SER A 11 -19.65 1.55 11.94
C SER A 11 -18.59 2.01 12.95
N GLY A 12 -17.77 1.08 13.44
CA GLY A 12 -16.64 1.36 14.34
C GLY A 12 -15.27 1.22 13.68
N GLU A 13 -15.20 0.74 12.44
CA GLU A 13 -13.91 0.55 11.77
C GLU A 13 -13.34 1.89 11.27
N PRO A 14 -12.07 2.21 11.57
CA PRO A 14 -11.43 3.37 11.00
C PRO A 14 -11.38 3.24 9.47
N PRO A 15 -11.60 4.34 8.72
CA PRO A 15 -11.53 4.32 7.27
C PRO A 15 -10.16 3.82 6.82
N VAL A 16 -10.13 2.96 5.80
CA VAL A 16 -8.86 2.56 5.16
C VAL A 16 -8.22 3.82 4.60
N GLY A 17 -6.96 4.05 4.94
CA GLY A 17 -6.19 5.15 4.38
C GLY A 17 -6.17 5.06 2.85
N ALA A 18 -6.42 6.17 2.16
CA ALA A 18 -6.30 6.22 0.70
C ALA A 18 -4.88 5.80 0.28
N SER A 19 -4.79 4.99 -0.78
CA SER A 19 -3.50 4.62 -1.37
C SER A 19 -2.73 5.87 -1.79
N ARG A 20 -1.41 5.83 -1.60
CA ARG A 20 -0.49 6.90 -1.98
C ARG A 20 0.34 6.47 -3.18
N THR A 21 0.71 7.40 -4.04
CA THR A 21 1.50 7.09 -5.24
C THR A 21 2.79 7.88 -5.25
N VAL A 22 3.88 7.21 -5.62
CA VAL A 22 5.19 7.83 -5.91
C VAL A 22 5.68 7.45 -7.28
N ALA A 23 6.50 8.33 -7.85
CA ALA A 23 7.33 8.03 -9.00
C ALA A 23 8.75 7.71 -8.55
N ILE A 24 9.28 6.56 -8.98
CA ILE A 24 10.68 6.17 -8.79
C ILE A 24 11.26 5.93 -10.18
N GLU A 25 12.13 6.83 -10.65
CA GLU A 25 12.81 6.75 -11.95
C GLU A 25 11.86 6.34 -13.09
N GLY A 26 10.73 7.05 -13.22
CA GLY A 26 9.73 6.83 -14.26
C GLY A 26 8.67 5.76 -13.97
N ARG A 27 8.76 5.05 -12.83
CA ARG A 27 7.77 4.03 -12.43
C ARG A 27 6.83 4.53 -11.37
N ARG A 28 5.52 4.28 -11.54
CA ARG A 28 4.49 4.61 -10.55
C ARG A 28 4.28 3.46 -9.58
N VAL A 29 4.62 3.70 -8.32
CA VAL A 29 4.42 2.74 -7.23
C VAL A 29 3.26 3.22 -6.35
N SER A 30 2.23 2.40 -6.24
CA SER A 30 1.17 2.59 -5.25
C SER A 30 1.55 1.95 -3.92
N ILE A 31 1.24 2.64 -2.84
CA ILE A 31 1.53 2.25 -1.47
C ILE A 31 0.20 2.29 -0.73
N ALA A 32 -0.21 1.16 -0.19
CA ALA A 32 -1.35 1.06 0.70
C ALA A 32 -0.94 0.39 2.00
N ASP A 33 -1.72 0.57 3.05
CA ASP A 33 -1.65 -0.27 4.25
C ASP A 33 -3.04 -0.80 4.58
N THR A 34 -3.07 -1.89 5.34
CA THR A 34 -4.32 -2.58 5.69
C THR A 34 -5.02 -1.95 6.91
N ASN A 35 -4.54 -0.80 7.40
CA ASN A 35 -4.99 -0.15 8.62
C ASN A 35 -5.48 1.29 8.32
N ASP A 36 -4.93 2.28 9.03
CA ASP A 36 -5.40 3.66 9.15
C ASP A 36 -4.67 4.66 8.22
N GLY A 37 -3.75 4.19 7.38
CA GLY A 37 -2.96 5.08 6.51
C GLY A 37 -1.59 5.50 7.10
N GLY A 38 -1.35 5.29 8.39
CA GLY A 38 -0.12 5.75 9.05
C GLY A 38 1.15 5.09 8.47
N PRO A 39 1.19 3.75 8.38
CA PRO A 39 2.34 3.05 7.81
C PRO A 39 2.62 3.40 6.34
N SER A 40 1.59 3.55 5.51
CA SER A 40 1.76 3.93 4.09
C SER A 40 2.30 5.35 3.94
N LEU A 41 1.83 6.31 4.75
CA LEU A 41 2.37 7.67 4.77
C LEU A 41 3.83 7.71 5.20
N ARG A 42 4.19 6.96 6.25
CA ARG A 42 5.59 6.87 6.68
C ARG A 42 6.48 6.25 5.59
N PHE A 43 6.01 5.21 4.92
CA PHE A 43 6.78 4.59 3.85
C PHE A 43 6.93 5.50 2.63
N LEU A 44 5.90 6.28 2.31
CA LEU A 44 5.95 7.34 1.30
C LEU A 44 7.09 8.32 1.59
N GLU A 45 7.17 8.83 2.82
CA GLU A 45 8.22 9.77 3.23
C GLU A 45 9.62 9.17 3.10
N LEU A 46 9.80 7.92 3.52
CA LEU A 46 11.07 7.21 3.38
C LEU A 46 11.49 6.99 1.93
N LEU A 47 10.54 6.76 1.02
CA LEU A 47 10.83 6.65 -0.41
C LEU A 47 11.20 8.01 -1.00
N VAL A 48 10.54 9.09 -0.58
CA VAL A 48 10.88 10.46 -0.99
C VAL A 48 12.29 10.84 -0.52
N GLU A 49 12.64 10.52 0.73
CA GLU A 49 14.00 10.67 1.25
C GLU A 49 15.04 9.84 0.46
N ALA A 50 14.61 8.73 -0.13
CA ALA A 50 15.43 7.88 -0.98
C ALA A 50 15.47 8.35 -2.46
N GLY A 51 14.84 9.48 -2.78
CA GLY A 51 14.86 10.09 -4.12
C GLY A 51 13.60 9.88 -4.96
N ALA A 52 12.53 9.30 -4.40
CA ALA A 52 11.25 9.20 -5.10
C ALA A 52 10.54 10.57 -5.18
N ALA A 53 9.78 10.80 -6.25
CA ALA A 53 8.92 11.97 -6.39
C ALA A 53 7.49 11.65 -5.94
N ARG A 54 6.85 12.57 -5.22
CA ARG A 54 5.41 12.46 -4.90
C ARG A 54 4.58 12.66 -6.16
N VAL A 55 3.51 11.89 -6.29
CA VAL A 55 2.55 12.00 -7.39
C VAL A 55 1.20 12.34 -6.78
N GLU A 56 0.58 13.41 -7.27
CA GLU A 56 -0.79 13.76 -6.89
C GLU A 56 -1.74 12.63 -7.34
N PRO A 57 -2.76 12.30 -6.53
CA PRO A 57 -3.75 11.30 -6.91
C PRO A 57 -4.61 11.83 -8.07
N GLU A 58 -4.18 11.58 -9.30
CA GLU A 58 -5.04 11.69 -10.47
C GLU A 58 -5.75 10.35 -10.68
N ASP A 59 -7.08 10.40 -10.78
CA ASP A 59 -8.00 9.25 -10.68
C ASP A 59 -7.84 8.15 -11.74
N ASP A 60 -6.89 8.25 -12.66
CA ASP A 60 -6.80 7.33 -13.81
C ASP A 60 -5.38 6.91 -14.22
N THR A 61 -4.36 7.17 -13.39
CA THR A 61 -2.99 6.74 -13.75
C THR A 61 -2.67 5.32 -13.30
N LYS A 62 -2.50 4.45 -14.29
CA LYS A 62 -2.04 3.07 -14.11
C LYS A 62 -0.76 3.03 -13.25
N THR A 63 -0.80 2.24 -12.19
CA THR A 63 0.36 1.97 -11.33
C THR A 63 1.13 0.78 -11.88
N ASP A 64 2.46 0.87 -11.92
CA ASP A 64 3.34 -0.21 -12.37
C ASP A 64 3.57 -1.26 -11.28
N MET A 65 3.44 -0.85 -10.02
CA MET A 65 3.68 -1.71 -8.87
C MET A 65 2.80 -1.31 -7.69
N ARG A 66 2.36 -2.29 -6.91
CA ARG A 66 1.60 -2.12 -5.68
C ARG A 66 2.34 -2.72 -4.49
N VAL A 67 2.65 -1.86 -3.52
CA VAL A 67 3.21 -2.20 -2.23
C VAL A 67 2.10 -2.13 -1.18
N VAL A 68 1.91 -3.21 -0.42
CA VAL A 68 0.98 -3.26 0.71
C VAL A 68 1.76 -3.44 2.00
N ILE A 69 1.52 -2.56 2.97
CA ILE A 69 2.09 -2.66 4.31
C ILE A 69 1.06 -3.34 5.20
N ARG A 70 1.40 -4.56 5.63
CA ARG A 70 0.58 -5.38 6.51
C ARG A 70 0.53 -4.76 7.90
N GLY A 71 -0.68 -4.44 8.33
CA GLY A 71 -1.02 -4.18 9.71
C GLY A 71 -1.48 -5.43 10.45
N THR A 72 -1.64 -5.34 11.77
CA THR A 72 -2.29 -6.40 12.55
C THR A 72 -3.81 -6.20 12.52
N PRO A 73 -4.58 -7.05 11.82
CA PRO A 73 -6.03 -6.89 11.73
C PRO A 73 -6.67 -7.12 13.11
N GLN A 74 -7.54 -6.20 13.52
CA GLN A 74 -8.24 -6.27 14.82
C GLN A 74 -9.62 -6.94 14.72
N THR A 75 -10.14 -7.10 13.49
CA THR A 75 -11.47 -7.66 13.22
C THR A 75 -11.41 -8.72 12.11
N PRO A 76 -12.38 -9.66 12.05
CA PRO A 76 -12.47 -10.61 10.94
C PRO A 76 -12.63 -9.93 9.57
N GLN A 77 -13.32 -8.79 9.51
CA GLN A 77 -13.50 -8.01 8.28
C GLN A 77 -12.19 -7.33 7.86
N ALA A 78 -11.43 -6.76 8.79
CA ALA A 78 -10.09 -6.23 8.52
C ALA A 78 -9.14 -7.32 8.02
N ARG A 79 -9.25 -8.55 8.54
CA ARG A 79 -8.48 -9.70 8.05
C ARG A 79 -8.84 -10.06 6.61
N LEU A 80 -10.13 -10.18 6.27
CA LEU A 80 -10.56 -10.45 4.88
C LEU A 80 -10.11 -9.33 3.92
N ARG A 81 -10.19 -8.06 4.35
CA ARG A 81 -9.68 -6.94 3.56
C ARG A 81 -8.17 -7.01 3.35
N ALA A 82 -7.41 -7.31 4.40
CA ALA A 82 -5.96 -7.49 4.31
C ALA A 82 -5.61 -8.61 3.32
N GLU A 83 -6.30 -9.76 3.38
CA GLU A 83 -6.10 -10.87 2.45
C GLU A 83 -6.31 -10.44 0.99
N VAL A 84 -7.42 -9.74 0.69
CA VAL A 84 -7.71 -9.23 -0.66
C VAL A 84 -6.66 -8.21 -1.13
N MET A 85 -6.23 -7.31 -0.25
CA MET A 85 -5.21 -6.32 -0.59
C MET A 85 -3.85 -6.96 -0.85
N GLU A 86 -3.48 -7.95 -0.04
CA GLU A 86 -2.23 -8.70 -0.18
C GLU A 86 -2.21 -9.55 -1.45
N GLU A 87 -3.34 -10.14 -1.85
CA GLU A 87 -3.47 -10.89 -3.10
C GLU A 87 -3.26 -10.00 -4.34
N ALA A 88 -3.68 -8.74 -4.25
CA ALA A 88 -3.49 -7.75 -5.31
C ALA A 88 -2.13 -7.04 -5.28
N ALA A 89 -1.24 -7.37 -4.33
CA ALA A 89 0.03 -6.69 -4.13
C ALA A 89 1.18 -7.39 -4.88
N ASP A 90 2.05 -6.60 -5.50
CA ASP A 90 3.33 -7.09 -6.01
C ASP A 90 4.34 -7.31 -4.87
N VAL A 91 4.23 -6.50 -3.81
CA VAL A 91 5.11 -6.55 -2.64
C VAL A 91 4.30 -6.37 -1.36
N VAL A 92 4.44 -7.30 -0.42
CA VAL A 92 3.87 -7.20 0.93
C VAL A 92 4.96 -6.96 1.96
N LEU A 93 4.83 -5.89 2.75
CA LEU A 93 5.78 -5.51 3.80
C LEU A 93 5.16 -5.67 5.18
N GLY A 94 5.86 -6.31 6.11
CA GLY A 94 5.44 -6.34 7.52
C GLY A 94 5.66 -5.02 8.27
N SER A 95 6.43 -4.07 7.72
CA SER A 95 6.67 -2.74 8.32
C SER A 95 7.36 -1.78 7.34
N ALA A 96 7.13 -0.47 7.51
CA ALA A 96 7.80 0.59 6.76
C ALA A 96 9.24 0.85 7.27
N ARG A 97 10.24 0.16 6.69
CA ARG A 97 11.65 0.26 7.13
C ARG A 97 12.49 1.17 6.21
N PRO A 98 13.30 2.10 6.76
CA PRO A 98 14.15 3.00 5.96
C PRO A 98 15.14 2.27 5.05
N ALA A 99 15.80 1.23 5.57
CA ALA A 99 16.78 0.45 4.81
C ALA A 99 16.13 -0.23 3.58
N PHE A 100 14.90 -0.73 3.74
CA PHE A 100 14.17 -1.32 2.63
C PHE A 100 13.76 -0.26 1.61
N ALA A 101 13.26 0.91 2.03
CA ALA A 101 12.90 2.00 1.12
C ALA A 101 14.06 2.39 0.20
N ARG A 102 15.28 2.53 0.75
CA ARG A 102 16.49 2.84 -0.03
C ARG A 102 16.83 1.75 -1.03
N LEU A 103 16.80 0.49 -0.61
CA LEU A 103 17.08 -0.66 -1.49
C LEU A 103 16.04 -0.80 -2.58
N PHE A 104 14.77 -0.63 -2.24
CA PHE A 104 13.65 -0.69 -3.17
C PHE A 104 13.76 0.40 -4.24
N ALA A 105 13.97 1.66 -3.83
CA ALA A 105 14.17 2.77 -4.76
C ALA A 105 15.35 2.51 -5.71
N SER A 106 16.47 2.03 -5.18
CA SER A 106 17.66 1.68 -5.96
C SER A 106 17.41 0.52 -6.94
N ALA A 107 16.64 -0.49 -6.53
CA ALA A 107 16.29 -1.63 -7.38
C ALA A 107 15.36 -1.22 -8.53
N CYS A 108 14.36 -0.37 -8.25
CA CYS A 108 13.49 0.22 -9.27
C CYS A 108 14.31 1.02 -10.30
N ALA A 109 15.27 1.83 -9.85
CA ALA A 109 16.16 2.60 -10.73
C ALA A 109 17.05 1.71 -11.62
N ARG A 110 17.58 0.61 -11.06
CA ARG A 110 18.45 -0.31 -11.80
C ARG A 110 17.74 -1.08 -12.90
N TRP A 111 16.49 -1.45 -12.68
CA TRP A 111 15.72 -2.22 -13.66
C TRP A 111 15.46 -1.43 -14.95
N VAL A 112 15.37 -0.10 -14.88
CA VAL A 112 15.23 0.76 -16.08
C VAL A 112 16.48 0.74 -16.98
N ASN A 113 17.64 0.43 -16.41
CA ASN A 113 18.93 0.43 -17.11
C ASN A 113 19.36 -0.96 -17.61
N SER A 114 18.49 -1.97 -17.56
CA SER A 114 18.74 -3.35 -18.04
C SER A 114 17.86 -3.70 -19.22
#